data_AF-A0A7S4FEW4-F1
#
_entry.id   AF-A0A7S4FEW4-F1
#
_cell.length_a   1.000
_cell.length_b   1.000
_cell.length_c   1.000
_cell.angle_alpha   90.00
_cell.angle_beta   90.00
_cell.angle_gamma   90.00
#
_symmetry.space_group_name_H-M   'P 1'
#
loop_
_entity.id
_entity.type
_entity.pdbx_description
1 polymer ?
#
loop_
_entity_poly.entity_id
_entity_poly.type
_entity_poly.pdbx_seq_one_letter_code
_entity_poly.pdbx_strand_id
1 'polypeptide(L)'
;FFSPSTHMPRIVPCFWQMWIHWLPYLLLLFVPGLGEDPGGQPGALTLFPPTKVAYVDATLDHFSFTSKQTFRQKYLVFDKFWTADRSGPILFYFGNEGAIEDFYNNSGAMFELATEFHAQVVMLEHRYYGESVPFASLNSSTLRFLTIEQALADAALFLAQKTTLLGCSASSRACQVVVFGGSYGGMLTAWFRLKYPHLTAGGIASSAPVDLYPGEHKAPAFYKATMATFQAHSGTCARTLQSALTRLATLGRTAAGRRELARQFRTCGPLSERTGTEALLFYVWGALA
;
A
#
# COMPACT_ATOMS: atom_id res chain seq x y z
N PHE A 1 20.63 49.16 -19.56
CA PHE A 1 21.57 48.03 -19.57
C PHE A 1 21.53 47.37 -18.19
N PHE A 2 21.39 46.04 -18.18
CA PHE A 2 21.42 45.09 -17.06
C PHE A 2 20.21 44.94 -16.10
N SER A 3 19.45 43.89 -16.42
CA SER A 3 18.71 42.99 -15.53
C SER A 3 19.67 42.19 -14.63
N PRO A 4 19.22 41.78 -13.43
CA PRO A 4 19.66 40.53 -12.84
C PRO A 4 18.49 39.57 -12.63
N SER A 5 18.73 38.36 -13.12
CA SER A 5 17.95 37.14 -13.05
C SER A 5 17.62 36.68 -11.62
N THR A 6 16.33 36.48 -11.33
CA THR A 6 15.90 35.60 -10.23
C THR A 6 15.79 34.17 -10.74
N HIS A 7 16.91 33.44 -10.74
CA HIS A 7 16.86 31.99 -10.93
C HIS A 7 16.25 31.32 -9.69
N MET A 8 15.25 30.45 -9.91
CA MET A 8 14.87 29.47 -8.90
C MET A 8 16.05 28.53 -8.64
N PRO A 9 16.34 28.17 -7.38
CA PRO A 9 17.25 27.07 -7.09
C PRO A 9 16.66 25.81 -7.74
N ARG A 10 17.47 25.15 -8.58
CA ARG A 10 17.09 23.90 -9.25
C ARG A 10 16.74 22.89 -8.15
N ILE A 11 15.49 22.41 -8.13
CA ILE A 11 15.00 21.34 -7.23
C ILE A 11 15.54 19.97 -7.67
N VAL A 12 15.87 19.85 -8.96
CA VAL A 12 16.36 18.63 -9.64
C VAL A 12 17.61 17.98 -9.03
N PRO A 13 18.66 18.71 -8.57
CA PRO A 13 19.88 18.09 -8.04
C PRO A 13 19.66 17.37 -6.70
N CYS A 14 18.74 17.86 -5.86
CA CYS A 14 18.44 17.24 -4.56
C CYS A 14 17.72 15.90 -4.73
N PHE A 15 16.80 15.79 -5.70
CA PHE A 15 16.12 14.55 -6.02
C PHE A 15 17.12 13.50 -6.54
N TRP A 16 18.01 13.90 -7.47
CA TRP A 16 19.03 13.00 -8.02
C TRP A 16 20.10 12.55 -7.02
N GLN A 17 20.51 13.40 -6.08
CA GLN A 17 21.53 13.06 -5.07
C GLN A 17 21.00 12.14 -3.96
N MET A 18 19.71 12.22 -3.61
CA MET A 18 19.07 11.22 -2.74
C MET A 18 18.96 9.86 -3.44
N TRP A 19 18.59 9.84 -4.73
CA TRP A 19 18.48 8.61 -5.51
C TRP A 19 19.80 7.83 -5.59
N ILE A 20 20.94 8.51 -5.80
CA ILE A 20 22.25 7.84 -5.95
C ILE A 20 22.77 7.23 -4.65
N HIS A 21 22.48 7.82 -3.49
CA HIS A 21 22.98 7.32 -2.20
C HIS A 21 22.10 6.25 -1.53
N TRP A 22 20.83 6.14 -1.92
CA TRP A 22 19.90 5.15 -1.40
C TRP A 22 19.60 4.00 -2.36
N LEU A 23 20.21 3.97 -3.56
CA LEU A 23 20.08 2.87 -4.52
C LEU A 23 20.24 1.45 -3.92
N PRO A 24 21.08 1.20 -2.88
CA PRO A 24 21.16 -0.11 -2.24
C PRO A 24 20.06 -0.41 -1.20
N TYR A 25 19.31 0.60 -0.73
CA TYR A 25 18.41 0.51 0.43
C TYR A 25 16.94 0.84 0.10
N LEU A 26 16.66 1.45 -1.05
CA LEU A 26 15.31 1.80 -1.52
C LEU A 26 14.63 0.69 -2.33
N LEU A 27 15.26 -0.49 -2.43
CA LEU A 27 14.75 -1.71 -3.08
C LEU A 27 13.59 -2.39 -2.33
N LEU A 28 13.07 -1.81 -1.24
CA LEU A 28 12.09 -2.48 -0.38
C LEU A 28 10.70 -1.84 -0.29
N LEU A 29 10.47 -0.59 -0.71
CA LEU A 29 9.13 0.01 -0.58
C LEU A 29 8.84 1.05 -1.68
N PHE A 30 8.01 0.64 -2.65
CA PHE A 30 7.22 1.45 -3.61
C PHE A 30 7.95 2.28 -4.67
N VAL A 31 8.01 1.75 -5.90
CA VAL A 31 7.89 2.54 -7.15
C VAL A 31 6.88 1.83 -8.07
N PRO A 32 5.72 2.42 -8.39
CA PRO A 32 4.84 1.88 -9.41
C PRO A 32 5.34 2.31 -10.80
N GLY A 33 5.66 1.32 -11.64
CA GLY A 33 5.58 1.41 -13.10
C GLY A 33 6.46 2.45 -13.79
N LEU A 34 7.78 2.27 -13.80
CA LEU A 34 8.66 2.76 -14.87
C LEU A 34 9.79 1.76 -15.10
N GLY A 35 9.62 0.88 -16.09
CA GLY A 35 10.70 0.13 -16.74
C GLY A 35 11.40 -0.91 -15.88
N GLU A 36 11.53 -2.12 -16.41
CA GLU A 36 12.41 -3.15 -15.85
C GLU A 36 13.83 -2.55 -15.66
N ASP A 37 14.28 -2.47 -14.41
CA ASP A 37 15.70 -2.25 -14.11
C ASP A 37 16.45 -3.52 -14.56
N PRO A 38 17.39 -3.44 -15.53
CA PRO A 38 18.12 -4.61 -16.01
C PRO A 38 18.99 -5.28 -14.94
N GLY A 39 19.15 -4.67 -13.75
CA GLY A 39 19.88 -5.21 -12.59
C GLY A 39 19.05 -5.38 -11.32
N GLY A 40 17.73 -5.17 -11.35
CA GLY A 40 16.86 -5.34 -10.18
C GLY A 40 16.75 -6.82 -9.79
N GLN A 41 16.80 -7.12 -8.49
CA GLN A 41 16.49 -8.48 -8.02
C GLN A 41 15.08 -8.85 -8.50
N PRO A 42 14.89 -10.04 -9.11
CA PRO A 42 13.57 -10.46 -9.55
C PRO A 42 12.62 -10.51 -8.36
N GLY A 43 11.43 -9.91 -8.52
CA GLY A 43 10.43 -9.91 -7.46
C GLY A 43 9.85 -11.32 -7.21
N ALA A 44 9.06 -11.46 -6.15
CA ALA A 44 8.57 -12.77 -5.72
C ALA A 44 7.71 -13.48 -6.78
N LEU A 45 7.02 -12.76 -7.69
CA LEU A 45 6.26 -13.41 -8.78
C LEU A 45 7.18 -14.22 -9.70
N THR A 46 8.41 -13.76 -9.92
CA THR A 46 9.39 -14.44 -10.76
C THR A 46 10.10 -15.56 -9.99
N LEU A 47 10.51 -15.29 -8.75
CA LEU A 47 11.26 -16.26 -7.93
C LEU A 47 10.38 -17.40 -7.40
N PHE A 48 9.16 -17.07 -6.99
CA PHE A 48 8.22 -17.95 -6.31
C PHE A 48 6.86 -17.80 -6.97
N PRO A 49 6.68 -18.18 -8.25
CA PRO A 49 5.39 -18.04 -8.92
C PRO A 49 4.29 -18.78 -8.15
N PRO A 50 3.09 -18.18 -7.96
CA PRO A 50 2.00 -18.82 -7.22
C PRO A 50 1.73 -20.23 -7.76
N THR A 51 1.67 -21.21 -6.87
CA THR A 51 1.29 -22.58 -7.23
C THR A 51 -0.19 -22.69 -7.52
N LYS A 52 -1.00 -21.73 -7.03
CA LYS A 52 -2.41 -21.61 -7.33
C LYS A 52 -2.83 -20.14 -7.37
N VAL A 53 -3.56 -19.79 -8.42
CA VAL A 53 -4.36 -18.56 -8.53
C VAL A 53 -5.81 -19.01 -8.62
N ALA A 54 -6.63 -18.60 -7.65
CA ALA A 54 -8.00 -19.08 -7.55
C ALA A 54 -8.92 -18.01 -6.96
N TYR A 55 -10.22 -18.32 -6.95
CA TYR A 55 -11.23 -17.43 -6.39
C TYR A 55 -12.15 -18.22 -5.48
N VAL A 56 -12.56 -17.59 -4.38
CA VAL A 56 -13.58 -18.07 -3.45
C VAL A 56 -14.87 -17.29 -3.69
N ASP A 57 -16.02 -17.92 -3.46
CA ASP A 57 -17.30 -17.21 -3.42
C ASP A 57 -17.45 -16.54 -2.06
N ALA A 58 -17.18 -15.24 -2.00
CA ALA A 58 -17.29 -14.43 -0.80
C ALA A 58 -18.69 -13.81 -0.70
N THR A 59 -19.24 -13.75 0.51
CA THR A 59 -20.53 -13.07 0.76
C THR A 59 -20.38 -11.57 0.51
N LEU A 60 -21.32 -11.00 -0.24
CA LEU A 60 -21.32 -9.58 -0.56
C LEU A 60 -21.50 -8.72 0.69
N ASP A 61 -22.48 -9.07 1.53
CA ASP A 61 -22.84 -8.33 2.73
C ASP A 61 -22.86 -9.25 3.96
N HIS A 62 -21.80 -9.24 4.76
CA HIS A 62 -21.69 -10.07 5.97
C HIS A 62 -22.58 -9.60 7.11
N PHE A 63 -23.10 -8.37 7.04
CA PHE A 63 -23.83 -7.72 8.13
C PHE A 63 -25.31 -7.54 7.82
N SER A 64 -25.80 -8.14 6.73
CA SER A 64 -27.22 -8.22 6.39
C SER A 64 -27.59 -9.63 5.97
N PHE A 65 -28.69 -10.15 6.51
CA PHE A 65 -29.22 -11.46 6.15
C PHE A 65 -30.28 -11.41 5.04
N THR A 66 -30.56 -10.22 4.50
CA THR A 66 -31.61 -10.02 3.49
C THR A 66 -31.23 -10.49 2.09
N SER A 67 -29.93 -10.67 1.83
CA SER A 67 -29.41 -11.14 0.54
C SER A 67 -28.37 -12.23 0.78
N LYS A 68 -28.35 -13.24 -0.11
CA LYS A 68 -27.32 -14.29 -0.18
C LYS A 68 -26.36 -14.08 -1.34
N GLN A 69 -26.29 -12.86 -1.87
CA GLN A 69 -25.44 -12.55 -3.00
C GLN A 69 -23.97 -12.75 -2.63
N THR A 70 -23.22 -13.32 -3.57
CA THR A 70 -21.77 -13.53 -3.46
C THR A 70 -21.05 -12.84 -4.60
N PHE A 71 -19.73 -12.72 -4.47
CA PHE A 71 -18.83 -12.31 -5.53
C PHE A 71 -17.55 -13.17 -5.50
N ARG A 72 -16.82 -13.18 -6.61
CA ARG A 72 -15.55 -13.92 -6.71
C ARG A 72 -14.44 -13.08 -6.08
N GLN A 73 -13.84 -13.58 -5.02
CA GLN A 73 -12.70 -12.95 -4.37
C GLN A 73 -11.44 -13.77 -4.67
N LYS A 74 -10.45 -13.11 -5.27
CA LYS A 74 -9.19 -13.71 -5.71
C LYS A 74 -8.27 -14.00 -4.54
N TYR A 75 -7.54 -15.10 -4.61
CA TYR A 75 -6.44 -15.41 -3.70
C TYR A 75 -5.32 -16.15 -4.42
N LEU A 76 -4.10 -15.95 -3.91
CA LEU A 76 -2.88 -16.59 -4.37
C LEU A 76 -2.37 -17.56 -3.30
N VAL A 77 -1.78 -18.67 -3.73
CA VAL A 77 -1.11 -19.62 -2.84
C VAL A 77 0.26 -19.96 -3.39
N PHE A 78 1.24 -20.06 -2.50
CA PHE A 78 2.52 -20.69 -2.75
C PHE A 78 2.83 -21.68 -1.63
N ASP A 79 2.97 -22.94 -1.98
CA ASP A 79 3.06 -24.06 -1.02
C ASP A 79 4.30 -24.94 -1.22
N LYS A 80 5.25 -24.54 -2.08
CA LYS A 80 6.46 -25.35 -2.33
C LYS A 80 7.40 -25.48 -1.13
N PHE A 81 7.32 -24.56 -0.17
CA PHE A 81 8.09 -24.64 1.09
C PHE A 81 7.35 -25.38 2.19
N TRP A 82 6.06 -25.67 1.99
CA TRP A 82 5.23 -26.20 3.05
C TRP A 82 5.59 -27.65 3.35
N THR A 83 5.61 -28.00 4.63
CA THR A 83 5.88 -29.37 5.11
C THR A 83 5.05 -30.42 4.36
N ALA A 84 5.65 -31.55 4.00
CA ALA A 84 4.97 -32.61 3.25
C ALA A 84 3.73 -33.18 3.96
N ASP A 85 3.75 -33.20 5.30
CA ASP A 85 2.61 -33.62 6.14
C ASP A 85 1.55 -32.51 6.32
N ARG A 86 1.75 -31.35 5.69
CA ARG A 86 0.89 -30.17 5.73
C ARG A 86 0.59 -29.68 7.15
N SER A 87 1.58 -29.79 8.03
CA SER A 87 1.50 -29.36 9.41
C SER A 87 2.03 -27.94 9.66
N GLY A 88 2.88 -27.42 8.77
CA GLY A 88 3.49 -26.09 8.87
C GLY A 88 2.48 -24.94 8.90
N PRO A 89 2.90 -23.73 9.35
CA PRO A 89 2.00 -22.58 9.47
C PRO A 89 1.58 -22.03 8.10
N ILE A 90 0.54 -21.20 8.12
CA ILE A 90 0.11 -20.37 6.99
C ILE A 90 0.56 -18.93 7.27
N LEU A 91 1.37 -18.38 6.37
CA LEU A 91 1.68 -16.95 6.35
C LEU A 91 0.64 -16.29 5.43
N PHE A 92 -0.33 -15.64 6.05
CA PHE A 92 -1.48 -15.06 5.36
C PHE A 92 -1.27 -13.56 5.15
N TYR A 93 -1.13 -13.09 3.91
CA TYR A 93 -1.14 -11.67 3.62
C TYR A 93 -2.56 -11.17 3.47
N PHE A 94 -2.89 -10.13 4.23
CA PHE A 94 -4.13 -9.41 4.10
C PHE A 94 -3.99 -8.37 2.98
N GLY A 95 -4.49 -8.70 1.79
CA GLY A 95 -4.51 -7.78 0.66
C GLY A 95 -5.15 -6.45 1.00
N ASN A 96 -4.61 -5.37 0.46
CA ASN A 96 -5.00 -4.01 0.77
C ASN A 96 -5.39 -3.24 -0.51
N GLU A 97 -5.08 -1.96 -0.62
CA GLU A 97 -5.61 -1.03 -1.61
C GLU A 97 -5.04 -1.16 -3.04
N GLY A 98 -4.89 -2.39 -3.53
CA GLY A 98 -4.31 -2.67 -4.85
C GLY A 98 -4.55 -4.10 -5.33
N ALA A 99 -4.08 -4.39 -6.54
CA ALA A 99 -4.08 -5.76 -7.06
C ALA A 99 -3.16 -6.64 -6.21
N ILE A 100 -3.57 -7.88 -5.93
CA ILE A 100 -2.84 -8.74 -4.99
C ILE A 100 -1.44 -9.11 -5.51
N GLU A 101 -1.24 -9.13 -6.84
CA GLU A 101 0.05 -9.33 -7.49
C GLU A 101 1.10 -8.29 -7.09
N ASP A 102 0.71 -7.02 -6.94
CA ASP A 102 1.63 -5.95 -6.58
C ASP A 102 2.22 -6.21 -5.18
N PHE A 103 1.35 -6.61 -4.24
CA PHE A 103 1.79 -6.98 -2.89
C PHE A 103 2.57 -8.28 -2.89
N TYR A 104 2.18 -9.26 -3.71
CA TYR A 104 2.90 -10.53 -3.84
C TYR A 104 4.36 -10.27 -4.21
N ASN A 105 4.58 -9.47 -5.25
CA ASN A 105 5.91 -9.20 -5.78
C ASN A 105 6.82 -8.43 -4.82
N ASN A 106 6.23 -7.63 -3.92
CA ASN A 106 6.95 -6.75 -3.00
C ASN A 106 6.98 -7.24 -1.53
N SER A 107 6.40 -8.40 -1.22
CA SER A 107 6.37 -8.97 0.14
C SER A 107 7.41 -10.09 0.32
N GLY A 108 8.64 -9.88 -0.16
CA GLY A 108 9.72 -10.88 -0.18
C GLY A 108 10.01 -11.53 1.16
N ALA A 109 9.95 -10.76 2.26
CA ALA A 109 10.16 -11.25 3.62
C ALA A 109 9.22 -12.42 3.99
N MET A 110 8.00 -12.48 3.45
CA MET A 110 7.10 -13.61 3.69
C MET A 110 7.64 -14.91 3.09
N PHE A 111 8.30 -14.85 1.94
CA PHE A 111 8.86 -16.03 1.27
C PHE A 111 10.14 -16.50 1.93
N GLU A 112 10.96 -15.57 2.43
CA GLU A 112 12.12 -15.88 3.27
C GLU A 112 11.69 -16.63 4.54
N LEU A 113 10.71 -16.07 5.27
CA LEU A 113 10.15 -16.70 6.47
C LEU A 113 9.45 -18.03 6.14
N ALA A 114 8.76 -18.12 5.00
CA ALA A 114 8.11 -19.37 4.60
C ALA A 114 9.11 -20.49 4.31
N THR A 115 10.29 -20.15 3.79
CA THR A 115 11.38 -21.10 3.59
C THR A 115 11.90 -21.62 4.92
N GLU A 116 12.12 -20.73 5.89
CA GLU A 116 12.65 -21.06 7.23
C GLU A 116 11.65 -21.86 8.07
N PHE A 117 10.38 -21.46 8.07
CA PHE A 117 9.34 -22.08 8.89
C PHE A 117 8.59 -23.22 8.19
N HIS A 118 9.03 -23.60 6.99
CA HIS A 118 8.36 -24.58 6.14
C HIS A 118 6.86 -24.29 6.00
N ALA A 119 6.54 -23.03 5.68
CA ALA A 119 5.19 -22.48 5.70
C ALA A 119 4.57 -22.42 4.30
N GLN A 120 3.24 -22.35 4.24
CA GLN A 120 2.50 -21.97 3.04
C GLN A 120 2.27 -20.45 3.05
N VAL A 121 2.50 -19.79 1.92
CA VAL A 121 2.14 -18.39 1.72
C VAL A 121 0.77 -18.32 1.07
N VAL A 122 -0.14 -17.53 1.63
CA VAL A 122 -1.48 -17.31 1.10
C VAL A 122 -1.78 -15.82 1.10
N MET A 123 -2.28 -15.28 0.00
CA MET A 123 -2.60 -13.87 -0.11
C MET A 123 -4.04 -13.72 -0.61
N LEU A 124 -4.91 -13.09 0.19
CA LEU A 124 -6.29 -12.83 -0.18
C LEU A 124 -6.42 -11.40 -0.69
N GLU A 125 -6.97 -11.22 -1.89
CA GLU A 125 -7.18 -9.91 -2.47
C GLU A 125 -8.33 -9.18 -1.77
N HIS A 126 -8.15 -7.88 -1.54
CA HIS A 126 -9.15 -7.07 -0.87
C HIS A 126 -10.38 -6.88 -1.77
N ARG A 127 -11.59 -6.95 -1.19
CA ARG A 127 -12.82 -6.60 -1.93
C ARG A 127 -12.69 -5.21 -2.57
N TYR A 128 -13.19 -5.05 -3.80
CA TYR A 128 -13.12 -3.84 -4.63
C TYR A 128 -11.74 -3.48 -5.20
N TYR A 129 -10.72 -4.31 -5.02
CA TYR A 129 -9.41 -4.11 -5.63
C TYR A 129 -9.05 -5.27 -6.54
N GLY A 130 -8.15 -5.01 -7.49
CA GLY A 130 -7.73 -5.99 -8.49
C GLY A 130 -8.91 -6.58 -9.26
N GLU A 131 -9.04 -7.91 -9.18
CA GLU A 131 -10.11 -8.67 -9.81
C GLU A 131 -11.27 -9.00 -8.86
N SER A 132 -11.14 -8.65 -7.58
CA SER A 132 -12.10 -8.95 -6.52
C SER A 132 -13.19 -7.87 -6.41
N VAL A 133 -13.79 -7.50 -7.54
CA VAL A 133 -14.74 -6.38 -7.64
C VAL A 133 -16.18 -6.90 -7.75
N PRO A 134 -17.06 -6.65 -6.76
CA PRO A 134 -18.42 -7.22 -6.76
C PRO A 134 -19.37 -6.62 -7.81
N PHE A 135 -19.07 -5.43 -8.32
CA PHE A 135 -19.94 -4.68 -9.24
C PHE A 135 -19.14 -4.03 -10.37
N ALA A 136 -19.66 -4.09 -11.60
CA ALA A 136 -19.05 -3.42 -12.75
C ALA A 136 -19.09 -1.88 -12.67
N SER A 137 -20.08 -1.31 -11.97
CA SER A 137 -20.23 0.13 -11.79
C SER A 137 -20.09 0.53 -10.33
N LEU A 138 -19.22 1.51 -10.07
CA LEU A 138 -18.93 2.02 -8.73
C LEU A 138 -19.68 3.34 -8.49
N ASN A 139 -20.63 3.32 -7.58
CA ASN A 139 -21.40 4.47 -7.11
C ASN A 139 -21.75 4.28 -5.62
N SER A 140 -22.40 5.25 -4.99
CA SER A 140 -22.67 5.18 -3.54
C SER A 140 -23.45 3.93 -3.10
N SER A 141 -24.34 3.40 -3.95
CA SER A 141 -25.11 2.20 -3.61
C SER A 141 -24.32 0.91 -3.75
N THR A 142 -23.31 0.87 -4.64
CA THR A 142 -22.44 -0.29 -4.83
C THR A 142 -21.19 -0.22 -3.96
N LEU A 143 -20.70 0.97 -3.59
CA LEU A 143 -19.55 1.17 -2.72
C LEU A 143 -19.88 1.02 -1.23
N ARG A 144 -21.16 0.95 -0.85
CA ARG A 144 -21.56 0.74 0.56
C ARG A 144 -21.00 -0.53 1.20
N PHE A 145 -20.59 -1.52 0.41
CA PHE A 145 -19.99 -2.77 0.92
C PHE A 145 -18.45 -2.73 0.95
N LEU A 146 -17.84 -1.61 0.54
CA LEU A 146 -16.42 -1.35 0.70
C LEU A 146 -16.19 -0.73 2.09
N THR A 147 -16.15 -1.59 3.12
CA THR A 147 -15.81 -1.19 4.48
C THR A 147 -14.73 -2.11 5.06
N ILE A 148 -14.06 -1.63 6.10
CA ILE A 148 -13.05 -2.41 6.83
C ILE A 148 -13.68 -3.67 7.41
N GLU A 149 -14.84 -3.55 8.07
CA GLU A 149 -15.54 -4.66 8.72
C GLU A 149 -15.89 -5.77 7.73
N GLN A 150 -16.34 -5.38 6.53
CA GLN A 150 -16.67 -6.31 5.47
C GLN A 150 -15.43 -7.06 4.94
N ALA A 151 -14.31 -6.37 4.77
CA ALA A 151 -13.03 -6.99 4.40
C ALA A 151 -12.49 -7.91 5.50
N LEU A 152 -12.58 -7.51 6.78
CA LEU A 152 -12.22 -8.37 7.91
C LEU A 152 -13.08 -9.65 7.95
N ALA A 153 -14.38 -9.54 7.66
CA ALA A 153 -15.28 -10.68 7.60
C ALA A 153 -14.98 -11.61 6.41
N ASP A 154 -14.57 -11.08 5.25
CA ASP A 154 -14.07 -11.90 4.13
C ASP A 154 -12.91 -12.78 4.57
N ALA A 155 -11.87 -12.18 5.16
CA ALA A 155 -10.70 -12.90 5.62
C ALA A 155 -11.05 -13.92 6.72
N ALA A 156 -11.99 -13.60 7.62
CA ALA A 156 -12.44 -14.49 8.65
C ALA A 156 -13.09 -15.76 8.08
N LEU A 157 -14.03 -15.59 7.14
CA LEU A 157 -14.71 -16.74 6.51
C LEU A 157 -13.78 -17.53 5.59
N PHE A 158 -12.87 -16.86 4.88
CA PHE A 158 -11.84 -17.52 4.08
C PHE A 158 -10.95 -18.42 4.95
N LEU A 159 -10.42 -17.89 6.06
CA LEU A 159 -9.56 -18.65 6.97
C LEU A 159 -10.32 -19.72 7.76
N ALA A 160 -11.61 -19.54 8.02
CA ALA A 160 -12.45 -20.59 8.58
C ALA A 160 -12.55 -21.82 7.65
N GLN A 161 -12.38 -21.62 6.34
CA GLN A 161 -12.41 -22.68 5.32
C GLN A 161 -11.00 -23.21 4.95
N LYS A 162 -9.96 -22.86 5.70
CA LYS A 162 -8.56 -23.21 5.38
C LYS A 162 -8.30 -24.70 5.17
N THR A 163 -8.99 -25.59 5.89
CA THR A 163 -8.87 -27.04 5.71
C THR A 163 -9.25 -27.45 4.29
N THR A 164 -10.41 -26.96 3.81
CA THR A 164 -10.95 -27.30 2.49
C THR A 164 -10.25 -26.54 1.37
N LEU A 165 -9.97 -25.24 1.55
CA LEU A 165 -9.42 -24.39 0.48
C LEU A 165 -7.91 -24.52 0.32
N LEU A 166 -7.19 -24.75 1.42
CA LEU A 166 -5.73 -24.70 1.50
C LEU A 166 -5.09 -26.05 1.83
N GLY A 167 -5.91 -27.08 2.12
CA GLY A 167 -5.44 -28.46 2.34
C GLY A 167 -4.75 -28.69 3.69
N CYS A 168 -5.00 -27.81 4.66
CA CYS A 168 -4.45 -27.89 6.00
C CYS A 168 -4.97 -29.11 6.78
N SER A 169 -4.08 -29.78 7.54
CA SER A 169 -4.46 -30.86 8.47
C SER A 169 -5.33 -30.33 9.62
N ALA A 170 -6.43 -31.01 9.92
CA ALA A 170 -7.46 -30.58 10.89
C ALA A 170 -6.98 -30.48 12.36
N SER A 171 -5.72 -30.81 12.68
CA SER A 171 -5.19 -30.66 14.03
C SER A 171 -4.89 -29.19 14.36
N SER A 172 -5.32 -28.70 15.52
CA SER A 172 -5.20 -27.27 15.89
C SER A 172 -3.76 -26.79 16.10
N ARG A 173 -2.79 -27.69 16.34
CA ARG A 173 -1.36 -27.31 16.41
C ARG A 173 -0.74 -27.16 15.01
N ALA A 174 -1.25 -27.87 14.02
CA ALA A 174 -0.89 -27.68 12.62
C ALA A 174 -1.59 -26.44 12.05
N CYS A 175 -0.97 -25.78 11.07
CA CYS A 175 -1.56 -24.67 10.33
C CYS A 175 -2.03 -23.47 11.17
N GLN A 176 -1.22 -23.09 12.14
CA GLN A 176 -1.34 -21.79 12.76
C GLN A 176 -1.24 -20.70 11.69
N VAL A 177 -2.10 -19.68 11.77
CA VAL A 177 -2.11 -18.59 10.79
C VAL A 177 -1.41 -17.39 11.41
N VAL A 178 -0.37 -16.90 10.75
CA VAL A 178 0.24 -15.61 11.07
C VAL A 178 -0.15 -14.63 9.97
N VAL A 179 -0.77 -13.52 10.35
CA VAL A 179 -1.28 -12.53 9.39
C VAL A 179 -0.24 -11.46 9.13
N PHE A 180 -0.07 -11.06 7.87
CA PHE A 180 0.87 -10.04 7.43
C PHE A 180 0.13 -8.95 6.67
N GLY A 181 0.66 -7.74 6.75
CA GLY A 181 0.26 -6.66 5.86
C GLY A 181 1.12 -5.42 6.06
N GLY A 182 1.30 -4.66 4.98
CA GLY A 182 1.96 -3.37 4.98
C GLY A 182 0.95 -2.23 4.83
N SER A 183 1.26 -1.03 5.37
CA SER A 183 0.39 0.15 5.22
C SER A 183 -1.04 -0.12 5.76
N TYR A 184 -2.09 0.14 4.99
CA TYR A 184 -3.47 -0.24 5.32
C TYR A 184 -3.64 -1.76 5.52
N GLY A 185 -2.91 -2.60 4.78
CA GLY A 185 -2.85 -4.05 5.04
C GLY A 185 -2.32 -4.37 6.44
N GLY A 186 -1.39 -3.55 6.95
CA GLY A 186 -0.92 -3.65 8.32
C GLY A 186 -1.99 -3.24 9.35
N MET A 187 -2.80 -2.23 9.04
CA MET A 187 -3.95 -1.84 9.86
C MET A 187 -4.97 -2.98 9.90
N LEU A 188 -5.29 -3.56 8.74
CA LEU A 188 -6.15 -4.74 8.62
C LEU A 188 -5.59 -5.93 9.43
N THR A 189 -4.28 -6.17 9.37
CA THR A 189 -3.61 -7.21 10.18
C THR A 189 -3.83 -6.99 11.67
N ALA A 190 -3.58 -5.77 12.16
CA ALA A 190 -3.76 -5.42 13.57
C ALA A 190 -5.23 -5.58 14.01
N TRP A 191 -6.16 -5.01 13.24
CA TRP A 191 -7.60 -5.10 13.56
C TRP A 191 -8.14 -6.52 13.43
N PHE A 192 -7.68 -7.29 12.46
CA PHE A 192 -8.06 -8.69 12.30
C PHE A 192 -7.62 -9.51 13.49
N ARG A 193 -6.38 -9.31 13.98
CA ARG A 193 -5.91 -9.97 15.20
C ARG A 193 -6.76 -9.58 16.42
N LEU A 194 -7.15 -8.32 16.54
CA LEU A 194 -8.00 -7.84 17.64
C LEU A 194 -9.42 -8.43 17.60
N LYS A 195 -10.01 -8.54 16.41
CA LYS A 195 -11.42 -8.97 16.24
C LYS A 195 -11.59 -10.48 16.08
N TYR A 196 -10.62 -11.16 15.48
CA TYR A 196 -10.65 -12.60 15.20
C TYR A 196 -9.41 -13.33 15.77
N PRO A 197 -9.11 -13.19 17.08
CA PRO A 197 -7.92 -13.80 17.66
C PRO A 197 -7.97 -15.34 17.69
N HIS A 198 -9.14 -15.93 17.50
CA HIS A 198 -9.34 -17.38 17.44
C HIS A 198 -8.95 -17.98 16.07
N LEU A 199 -8.79 -17.16 15.02
CA LEU A 199 -8.38 -17.60 13.68
C LEU A 199 -6.88 -17.47 13.43
N THR A 200 -6.16 -16.78 14.32
CA THR A 200 -4.75 -16.38 14.11
C THR A 200 -3.91 -16.69 15.34
N ALA A 201 -2.65 -17.03 15.15
CA ALA A 201 -1.65 -17.09 16.23
C ALA A 201 -1.11 -15.71 16.58
N GLY A 202 -1.00 -14.84 15.58
CA GLY A 202 -0.45 -13.49 15.68
C GLY A 202 -0.49 -12.77 14.34
N GLY A 203 0.12 -11.59 14.28
CA GLY A 203 0.28 -10.88 13.02
C GLY A 203 1.39 -9.83 13.04
N ILE A 204 1.93 -9.55 11.86
CA ILE A 204 2.97 -8.56 11.59
C ILE A 204 2.33 -7.40 10.83
N ALA A 205 2.01 -6.35 11.58
CA ALA A 205 1.44 -5.10 11.06
C ALA A 205 2.57 -4.12 10.69
N SER A 206 3.11 -4.27 9.49
CA SER A 206 4.28 -3.50 9.04
C SER A 206 3.89 -2.08 8.62
N SER A 207 4.55 -1.07 9.18
CA SER A 207 4.32 0.36 8.88
C SER A 207 2.84 0.75 8.89
N ALA A 208 2.07 0.19 9.83
CA ALA A 208 0.63 0.36 9.93
C ALA A 208 0.29 1.66 10.69
N PRO A 209 -0.30 2.70 10.05
CA PRO A 209 -0.64 3.94 10.73
C PRO A 209 -1.99 3.80 11.48
N VAL A 210 -2.07 2.83 12.40
CA VAL A 210 -3.28 2.48 13.18
C VAL A 210 -3.79 3.60 14.09
N ASP A 211 -3.01 4.67 14.25
CA ASP A 211 -3.28 5.82 15.09
C ASP A 211 -3.44 7.11 14.28
N LEU A 212 -3.57 7.03 12.95
CA LEU A 212 -3.70 8.20 12.06
C LEU A 212 -5.13 8.35 11.53
N TYR A 213 -6.06 8.78 12.39
CA TYR A 213 -7.46 8.99 12.00
C TYR A 213 -7.78 10.44 11.59
N PRO A 214 -8.72 10.65 10.65
CA PRO A 214 -9.27 11.97 10.37
C PRO A 214 -9.86 12.61 11.62
N GLY A 215 -9.64 13.92 11.79
CA GLY A 215 -10.17 14.68 12.95
C GLY A 215 -9.28 14.66 14.19
N GLU A 216 -8.24 13.81 14.26
CA GLU A 216 -7.32 13.77 15.40
C GLU A 216 -6.14 14.75 15.29
N HIS A 217 -6.14 15.62 14.27
CA HIS A 217 -5.09 16.63 14.03
C HIS A 217 -3.65 16.06 13.94
N LYS A 218 -3.49 14.78 13.58
CA LYS A 218 -2.20 14.10 13.45
C LYS A 218 -1.54 14.22 12.08
N ALA A 219 -2.26 14.72 11.07
CA ALA A 219 -1.72 14.94 9.72
C ALA A 219 -0.39 15.74 9.69
N PRO A 220 -0.17 16.79 10.52
CA PRO A 220 1.12 17.49 10.57
C PRO A 220 2.30 16.60 10.98
N ALA A 221 2.08 15.53 11.76
CA ALA A 221 3.14 14.63 12.20
C ALA A 221 3.73 13.84 11.02
N PHE A 222 2.89 13.42 10.06
CA PHE A 222 3.33 12.76 8.83
C PHE A 222 4.29 13.66 8.05
N TYR A 223 3.87 14.89 7.75
CA TYR A 223 4.69 15.86 7.03
C TYR A 223 5.98 16.26 7.77
N LYS A 224 5.93 16.32 9.11
CA LYS A 224 7.10 16.59 9.93
C LYS A 224 8.10 15.43 9.87
N ALA A 225 7.62 14.18 9.86
CA ALA A 225 8.48 13.01 9.70
C ALA A 225 9.16 13.02 8.32
N THR A 226 8.41 13.33 7.25
CA THR A 226 8.98 13.54 5.90
C THR A 226 10.07 14.63 5.92
N MET A 227 9.73 15.82 6.44
CA MET A 227 10.63 16.82 7.06
C MET A 227 11.99 16.29 7.52
N ALA A 228 11.92 15.48 8.57
CA ALA A 228 13.06 14.97 9.29
C ALA A 228 13.95 14.06 8.43
N THR A 229 13.37 13.25 7.52
CA THR A 229 14.12 12.39 6.60
C THR A 229 15.04 13.21 5.68
N PHE A 230 14.50 14.26 5.04
CA PHE A 230 15.31 15.15 4.19
C PHE A 230 16.34 15.93 5.01
N GLN A 231 15.98 16.34 6.24
CA GLN A 231 16.88 17.07 7.14
C GLN A 231 18.06 16.19 7.57
N ALA A 232 17.82 14.91 7.85
CA ALA A 232 18.85 13.94 8.23
C ALA A 232 19.82 13.67 7.07
N HIS A 233 19.33 13.65 5.83
CA HIS A 233 20.17 13.51 4.65
C HIS A 233 20.96 14.79 4.33
N SER A 234 20.30 15.95 4.35
CA SER A 234 20.95 17.24 4.09
C SER A 234 20.10 18.41 4.61
N GLY A 235 20.64 19.13 5.60
CA GLY A 235 19.98 20.33 6.13
C GLY A 235 19.79 21.44 5.08
N THR A 236 20.66 21.51 4.07
CA THR A 236 20.47 22.44 2.95
C THR A 236 19.34 22.01 2.03
N CYS A 237 19.18 20.70 1.78
CA CYS A 237 18.05 20.15 1.02
C CYS A 237 16.72 20.47 1.72
N ALA A 238 16.61 20.13 3.01
CA ALA A 238 15.40 20.39 3.79
C ALA A 238 15.03 21.88 3.82
N ARG A 239 15.98 22.78 4.07
CA ARG A 239 15.72 24.24 4.02
C ARG A 239 15.27 24.71 2.63
N THR A 240 15.87 24.17 1.58
CA THR A 240 15.52 24.52 0.19
C THR A 240 14.11 24.05 -0.13
N LEU A 241 13.75 22.82 0.25
CA LEU A 241 12.40 22.28 0.09
C LEU A 241 11.37 23.10 0.85
N GLN A 242 11.63 23.41 2.12
CA GLN A 242 10.72 24.21 2.93
C GLN A 242 10.50 25.63 2.35
N SER A 243 11.58 26.24 1.84
CA SER A 243 11.50 27.53 1.14
C SER A 243 10.71 27.43 -0.17
N ALA A 244 10.92 26.35 -0.94
CA ALA A 244 10.20 26.12 -2.19
C ALA A 244 8.70 25.93 -1.95
N LEU A 245 8.31 25.11 -0.97
CA LEU A 245 6.91 24.88 -0.59
C LEU A 245 6.23 26.17 -0.13
N THR A 246 6.92 27.00 0.67
CA THR A 246 6.42 28.31 1.10
C THR A 246 6.21 29.25 -0.10
N ARG A 247 7.14 29.25 -1.04
CA ARG A 247 7.06 30.07 -2.26
C ARG A 247 5.94 29.61 -3.18
N LEU A 248 5.74 28.31 -3.34
CA LEU A 248 4.62 27.72 -4.09
C LEU A 248 3.29 28.21 -3.53
N ALA A 249 3.09 28.09 -2.22
CA ALA A 249 1.88 28.52 -1.54
C ALA A 249 1.62 30.03 -1.69
N THR A 250 2.68 30.83 -1.69
CA THR A 250 2.59 32.28 -1.84
C THR A 250 2.24 32.68 -3.27
N LEU A 251 2.91 32.10 -4.28
CA LEU A 251 2.64 32.38 -5.70
C LEU A 251 1.21 31.99 -6.10
N GLY A 252 0.69 30.89 -5.54
CA GLY A 252 -0.66 30.40 -5.79
C GLY A 252 -1.80 31.38 -5.48
N ARG A 253 -1.54 32.37 -4.62
CA ARG A 253 -2.56 33.35 -4.19
C ARG A 253 -2.97 34.32 -5.31
N THR A 254 -2.13 34.54 -6.31
CA THR A 254 -2.39 35.51 -7.39
C THR A 254 -2.54 34.82 -8.75
N ALA A 255 -3.35 35.39 -9.65
CA ALA A 255 -3.51 34.86 -11.00
C ALA A 255 -2.19 34.84 -11.80
N ALA A 256 -1.34 35.87 -11.62
CA ALA A 256 -0.02 35.93 -12.24
C ALA A 256 0.92 34.85 -11.69
N GLY A 257 0.95 34.67 -10.37
CA GLY A 257 1.76 33.62 -9.74
C GLY A 257 1.29 32.22 -10.14
N ARG A 258 -0.01 31.98 -10.26
CA ARG A 258 -0.53 30.70 -10.78
C ARG A 258 -0.12 30.41 -12.23
N ARG A 259 -0.12 31.41 -13.11
CA ARG A 259 0.42 31.26 -14.48
C ARG A 259 1.90 30.92 -14.47
N GLU A 260 2.66 31.55 -13.58
CA GLU A 260 4.08 31.24 -13.42
C GLU A 260 4.31 29.82 -12.92
N LEU A 261 3.54 29.36 -11.92
CA LEU A 261 3.59 27.99 -11.43
C LEU A 261 3.24 26.98 -12.53
N ALA A 262 2.17 27.22 -13.28
CA ALA A 262 1.78 26.35 -14.40
C ALA A 262 2.91 26.22 -15.43
N ARG A 263 3.59 27.32 -15.76
CA ARG A 263 4.74 27.34 -16.69
C ARG A 263 5.96 26.60 -16.14
N GLN A 264 6.30 26.81 -14.87
CA GLN A 264 7.48 26.20 -14.24
C GLN A 264 7.31 24.70 -14.01
N PHE A 265 6.14 24.28 -13.55
CA PHE A 265 5.79 22.87 -13.31
C PHE A 265 5.27 22.17 -14.57
N ARG A 266 5.12 22.91 -15.69
CA ARG A 266 4.62 22.41 -16.98
C ARG A 266 3.31 21.62 -16.81
N THR A 267 2.36 22.21 -16.07
CA THR A 267 1.07 21.57 -15.82
C THR A 267 0.30 21.39 -17.12
N CYS A 268 -0.45 20.29 -17.26
CA CYS A 268 -1.20 19.98 -18.49
C CYS A 268 -2.27 21.04 -18.83
N GLY A 269 -2.79 21.73 -17.82
CA GLY A 269 -3.75 22.82 -17.96
C GLY A 269 -3.37 24.04 -17.12
N PRO A 270 -4.05 25.18 -17.34
CA PRO A 270 -3.80 26.38 -16.55
C PRO A 270 -4.25 26.20 -15.10
N LEU A 271 -3.51 26.81 -14.16
CA LEU A 271 -3.92 26.94 -12.76
C LEU A 271 -4.84 28.17 -12.62
N SER A 272 -6.08 28.06 -13.15
CA SER A 272 -7.05 29.17 -13.15
C SER A 272 -7.51 29.53 -11.74
N GLU A 273 -7.80 28.51 -10.93
CA GLU A 273 -8.37 28.62 -9.59
C GLU A 273 -7.37 28.33 -8.47
N ARG A 274 -7.72 28.78 -7.27
CA ARG A 274 -6.95 28.51 -6.05
C ARG A 274 -6.93 27.02 -5.73
N THR A 275 -8.05 26.32 -5.95
CA THR A 275 -8.21 24.87 -5.84
C THR A 275 -7.17 24.11 -6.67
N GLY A 276 -6.89 24.56 -7.90
CA GLY A 276 -5.84 23.98 -8.73
C GLY A 276 -4.43 24.15 -8.15
N THR A 277 -4.17 25.26 -7.44
CA THR A 277 -2.88 25.44 -6.75
C THR A 277 -2.81 24.61 -5.47
N GLU A 278 -3.90 24.48 -4.73
CA GLU A 278 -3.98 23.60 -3.57
C GLU A 278 -3.79 22.14 -3.97
N ALA A 279 -4.33 21.72 -5.11
CA ALA A 279 -4.07 20.41 -5.70
C ALA A 279 -2.60 20.21 -6.09
N LEU A 280 -1.96 21.22 -6.73
CA LEU A 280 -0.53 21.15 -7.04
C LEU A 280 0.32 21.07 -5.75
N LEU A 281 -0.01 21.87 -4.74
CA LEU A 281 0.68 21.83 -3.45
C LEU A 281 0.51 20.47 -2.77
N PHE A 282 -0.71 19.93 -2.77
CA PHE A 282 -0.99 18.61 -2.23
C PHE A 282 -0.21 17.53 -2.99
N TYR A 283 -0.16 17.60 -4.32
CA TYR A 283 0.64 16.68 -5.13
C TYR A 283 2.13 16.77 -4.83
N VAL A 284 2.70 17.99 -4.76
CA VAL A 284 4.13 18.18 -4.44
C VAL A 284 4.44 17.71 -3.02
N TRP A 285 3.56 17.97 -2.06
CA TRP A 285 3.70 17.47 -0.69
C TRP A 285 3.62 15.93 -0.63
N GLY A 286 2.67 15.34 -1.35
CA GLY A 286 2.50 13.89 -1.44
C GLY A 286 3.67 13.21 -2.15
N ALA A 287 4.24 13.81 -3.20
CA ALA A 287 5.40 13.27 -3.91
C ALA A 287 6.70 13.33 -3.10
N LEU A 288 6.75 14.13 -2.04
CA LEU A 288 7.89 14.17 -1.11
C LEU A 288 7.76 13.13 0.00
N ALA A 289 6.54 12.62 0.27
CA ALA A 289 6.24 11.76 1.39
C ALA A 289 6.18 10.29 0.99
#